data_AF-A0A8C5YKR3-F1
#
_entry.id   AF-A0A8C5YKR3-F1
#
_cell.length_a   1.000
_cell.length_b   1.000
_cell.length_c   1.000
_cell.angle_alpha   90.00
_cell.angle_beta   90.00
_cell.angle_gamma   90.00
#
_symmetry.space_group_name_H-M   'P 1'
#
loop_
_entity.id
_entity.type
_entity.pdbx_description
1 polymer ?
#
loop_
_entity_poly.entity_id
_entity_poly.type
_entity_poly.pdbx_seq_one_letter_code
_entity_poly.pdbx_strand_id
1 'polypeptide(L)'
;MYNDASVLENHHLAVGFKLLQAPNCDIFQNLGAKQRLSLRRMVIDMVLATDMSKHMNLLADLKTMVETKKVTSLGVLLLDNYSDRIQVLQNLVHCADLSNPTKPLPLYRQWTDRIMAEFFQQGDRERESGLDISPMCDKHTASVEKSQVGFIDYIAHPLWETWADLVHPDAQDLLDTLEDNREWYQSKIPRSPVDTAVSSERGAPDRFQFQLALEEEEEEEEEEEEALEREPSGSPDT
;
A
#
# COMPACT_ATOMS: atom_id res chain seq x y z
N MET A 1 -9.03 -9.01 18.83
CA MET A 1 -9.67 -7.66 18.89
C MET A 1 -10.21 -7.27 17.52
N TYR A 2 -9.44 -7.50 16.45
CA TYR A 2 -9.83 -7.17 15.07
C TYR A 2 -9.96 -8.40 14.15
N ASN A 3 -9.82 -9.62 14.69
CA ASN A 3 -10.00 -10.89 13.96
C ASN A 3 -9.15 -10.93 12.67
N ASP A 4 -7.88 -10.56 12.83
CA ASP A 4 -6.82 -10.62 11.82
C ASP A 4 -7.03 -9.80 10.53
N ALA A 5 -8.20 -9.18 10.35
CA ALA A 5 -8.51 -8.28 9.25
C ALA A 5 -8.10 -6.81 9.52
N SER A 6 -7.22 -6.26 8.69
CA SER A 6 -6.76 -4.85 8.70
C SER A 6 -6.49 -4.33 10.13
N VAL A 7 -5.65 -5.06 10.86
CA VAL A 7 -5.50 -4.92 12.33
C VAL A 7 -5.05 -3.51 12.71
N LEU A 8 -4.05 -2.97 12.01
CA LEU A 8 -3.49 -1.65 12.31
C LEU A 8 -4.41 -0.53 11.85
N GLU A 9 -5.05 -0.66 10.69
CA GLU A 9 -5.94 0.35 10.10
C GLU A 9 -7.19 0.52 10.98
N ASN A 10 -7.76 -0.59 11.46
CA ASN A 10 -8.84 -0.58 12.43
C ASN A 10 -8.40 0.08 13.75
N HIS A 11 -7.18 -0.17 14.20
CA HIS A 11 -6.64 0.47 15.39
C HIS A 11 -6.44 1.98 15.20
N HIS A 12 -5.91 2.42 14.06
CA HIS A 12 -5.72 3.83 13.69
C HIS A 12 -7.05 4.58 13.72
N LEU A 13 -8.10 4.00 13.14
CA LEU A 13 -9.46 4.54 13.18
C LEU A 13 -9.99 4.63 14.61
N ALA A 14 -9.89 3.55 15.39
CA ALA A 14 -10.39 3.50 16.75
C ALA A 14 -9.74 4.57 17.64
N VAL A 15 -8.42 4.70 17.57
CA VAL A 15 -7.65 5.70 18.33
C VAL A 15 -8.01 7.12 17.86
N GLY A 16 -7.98 7.38 16.55
CA GLY A 16 -8.28 8.71 15.99
C GLY A 16 -9.66 9.22 16.41
N PHE A 17 -10.70 8.39 16.30
CA PHE A 17 -12.05 8.77 16.73
C PHE A 17 -12.21 8.86 18.25
N LYS A 18 -11.45 8.07 19.02
CA LYS A 18 -11.46 8.15 20.49
C LYS A 18 -10.85 9.45 20.99
N LEU A 19 -9.80 9.95 20.34
CA LEU A 19 -9.14 11.22 20.72
C LEU A 19 -10.09 12.42 20.62
N LEU A 20 -11.06 12.42 19.70
CA LEU A 20 -12.07 13.46 19.58
C LEU A 20 -12.98 13.59 20.82
N GLN A 21 -13.05 12.55 21.65
CA GLN A 21 -13.86 12.55 22.88
C GLN A 21 -13.11 13.18 24.07
N ALA A 22 -11.81 13.48 23.92
CA ALA A 22 -11.06 14.18 24.94
C ALA A 22 -11.52 15.65 25.07
N PRO A 23 -11.36 16.28 26.26
CA PRO A 23 -11.73 17.67 26.46
C PRO A 23 -11.08 18.60 25.44
N ASN A 24 -11.89 19.44 24.77
CA ASN A 24 -11.46 20.40 23.74
C ASN A 24 -10.84 19.79 22.48
N CYS A 25 -11.09 18.51 22.18
CA CYS A 25 -10.55 17.84 20.99
C CYS A 25 -11.57 17.58 19.87
N ASP A 26 -12.87 17.83 20.08
CA ASP A 26 -13.89 17.61 19.05
C ASP A 26 -13.86 18.71 17.97
N ILE A 27 -12.99 18.53 16.98
CA ILE A 27 -12.89 19.41 15.81
C ILE A 27 -14.15 19.36 14.91
N PHE A 28 -15.04 18.40 15.13
CA PHE A 28 -16.29 18.22 14.36
C PHE A 28 -17.54 18.67 15.14
N GLN A 29 -17.38 19.34 16.29
CA GLN A 29 -18.48 19.73 17.17
C GLN A 29 -19.56 20.59 16.47
N ASN A 30 -19.17 21.35 15.44
CA ASN A 30 -20.08 22.23 14.70
C ASN A 30 -20.70 21.56 13.46
N LEU A 31 -20.36 20.30 13.17
CA LEU A 31 -20.99 19.54 12.08
C LEU A 31 -22.33 18.96 12.55
N GLY A 32 -23.35 19.04 11.69
CA GLY A 32 -24.62 18.38 11.95
C GLY A 32 -24.48 16.85 11.99
N ALA A 33 -25.41 16.16 12.66
CA ALA A 33 -25.35 14.70 12.84
C ALA A 33 -25.18 13.92 11.52
N LYS A 34 -25.88 14.34 10.46
CA LYS A 34 -25.76 13.72 9.13
C LYS A 34 -24.37 13.90 8.52
N GLN A 35 -23.76 15.08 8.68
CA GLN A 35 -22.42 15.36 8.19
C GLN A 35 -21.37 14.55 8.95
N ARG A 36 -21.50 14.42 10.28
CA ARG A 36 -20.61 13.58 11.10
C ARG A 36 -20.68 12.11 10.69
N LEU A 37 -21.88 11.59 10.42
CA LEU A 37 -22.05 10.22 9.95
C LEU A 37 -21.39 10.02 8.58
N SER A 38 -21.62 10.96 7.65
CA SER A 38 -21.02 10.90 6.31
C SER A 38 -19.49 11.00 6.37
N LEU A 39 -18.95 11.93 7.17
CA LEU A 39 -17.50 12.09 7.35
C LEU A 39 -16.90 10.83 7.96
N ARG A 40 -17.53 10.29 9.02
CA ARG A 40 -17.07 9.06 9.67
C ARG A 40 -16.99 7.92 8.67
N ARG A 41 -18.02 7.73 7.84
CA ARG A 41 -18.03 6.70 6.80
C ARG A 41 -16.87 6.88 5.82
N MET A 42 -16.70 8.08 5.25
CA MET A 42 -15.63 8.33 4.28
C MET A 42 -14.23 8.14 4.88
N VAL A 43 -14.01 8.58 6.13
CA VAL A 43 -12.72 8.38 6.81
C VAL A 43 -12.43 6.90 7.05
N ILE A 44 -13.44 6.11 7.45
CA ILE A 44 -13.28 4.66 7.60
C ILE A 44 -12.94 4.03 6.25
N ASP A 45 -13.71 4.33 5.20
CA ASP A 45 -13.50 3.82 3.85
C ASP A 45 -12.07 4.13 3.34
N MET A 46 -11.56 5.35 3.59
CA MET A 46 -10.21 5.77 3.17
C MET A 46 -9.08 5.14 3.98
N VAL A 47 -9.18 5.06 5.31
CA VAL A 47 -8.11 4.49 6.15
C VAL A 47 -8.03 2.98 5.98
N LEU A 48 -9.16 2.27 5.84
CA LEU A 48 -9.12 0.83 5.57
C LEU A 48 -8.54 0.49 4.20
N ALA A 49 -8.46 1.48 3.28
CA ALA A 49 -7.87 1.34 1.96
C ALA A 49 -6.35 1.61 1.94
N THR A 50 -5.74 2.00 3.07
CA THR A 50 -4.26 2.08 3.16
C THR A 50 -3.63 0.74 3.50
N ASP A 51 -4.45 -0.27 3.79
CA ASP A 51 -4.01 -1.65 3.95
C ASP A 51 -3.39 -2.17 2.65
N MET A 52 -2.14 -2.63 2.71
CA MET A 52 -1.38 -3.04 1.54
C MET A 52 -1.89 -4.35 0.94
N SER A 53 -2.55 -5.23 1.70
CA SER A 53 -3.19 -6.44 1.15
C SER A 53 -4.29 -6.08 0.14
N LYS A 54 -4.89 -4.89 0.24
CA LYS A 54 -5.94 -4.41 -0.67
C LYS A 54 -5.40 -3.69 -1.90
N HIS A 55 -4.09 -3.51 -2.02
CA HIS A 55 -3.48 -2.71 -3.07
C HIS A 55 -3.90 -3.18 -4.48
N MET A 56 -3.86 -4.49 -4.74
CA MET A 56 -4.17 -5.03 -6.08
C MET A 56 -5.63 -4.82 -6.46
N ASN A 57 -6.54 -4.99 -5.51
CA ASN A 57 -7.96 -4.71 -5.69
C ASN A 57 -8.22 -3.22 -5.98
N LEU A 58 -7.61 -2.32 -5.20
CA LEU A 58 -7.70 -0.87 -5.42
C LEU A 58 -7.17 -0.46 -6.80
N LEU A 59 -6.05 -1.05 -7.23
CA LEU A 59 -5.45 -0.79 -8.52
C LEU A 59 -6.32 -1.31 -9.68
N ALA A 60 -6.89 -2.51 -9.55
CA ALA A 60 -7.80 -3.08 -10.56
C ALA A 60 -9.06 -2.24 -10.73
N ASP A 61 -9.64 -1.79 -9.61
CA ASP A 61 -10.78 -0.88 -9.58
C ASP A 61 -10.42 0.47 -10.23
N LEU A 62 -9.25 1.04 -9.90
CA LEU A 62 -8.78 2.29 -10.50
C LEU A 62 -8.59 2.16 -12.02
N LYS A 63 -8.00 1.06 -12.50
CA LYS A 63 -7.86 0.78 -13.95
C LYS A 63 -9.23 0.74 -14.64
N THR A 64 -10.20 0.03 -14.05
CA THR A 64 -11.59 -0.02 -14.56
C THR A 64 -12.21 1.39 -14.62
N MET A 65 -11.94 2.23 -13.63
CA MET A 65 -12.40 3.62 -13.63
C MET A 65 -11.75 4.44 -14.74
N VAL A 66 -10.45 4.28 -15.00
CA VAL A 66 -9.74 4.96 -16.09
C VAL A 66 -10.35 4.57 -17.45
N GLU A 67 -10.68 3.31 -17.67
CA GLU A 67 -11.30 2.82 -18.91
C GLU A 67 -12.71 3.40 -19.14
N THR A 68 -13.45 3.62 -18.05
CA THR A 68 -14.85 4.10 -18.10
C THR A 68 -14.99 5.60 -17.82
N LYS A 69 -13.86 6.32 -17.67
CA LYS A 69 -13.86 7.72 -17.24
C LYS A 69 -14.64 8.61 -18.19
N LYS A 70 -15.46 9.48 -17.61
CA LYS A 70 -16.17 10.53 -18.33
C LYS A 70 -15.54 11.86 -17.97
N VAL A 71 -15.17 12.62 -18.98
CA VAL A 71 -14.62 13.97 -18.81
C VAL A 71 -15.58 14.99 -19.41
N THR A 72 -15.68 16.14 -18.75
CA THR A 72 -16.36 17.30 -19.32
C THR A 72 -15.60 17.84 -20.54
N SER A 73 -16.21 18.75 -21.30
CA SER A 73 -15.52 19.48 -22.38
C SER A 73 -14.31 20.29 -21.92
N LEU A 74 -14.17 20.53 -20.61
CA LEU A 74 -13.04 21.23 -19.99
C LEU A 74 -11.97 20.27 -19.44
N GLY A 75 -12.10 18.96 -19.66
CA GLY A 75 -11.16 17.95 -19.16
C GLY A 75 -11.37 17.54 -17.69
N VAL A 76 -12.37 18.10 -17.01
CA VAL A 76 -12.67 17.75 -15.60
C VAL A 76 -13.38 16.39 -15.53
N LEU A 77 -12.89 15.51 -14.64
CA LEU A 77 -13.48 14.19 -14.36
C LEU A 77 -14.90 14.31 -13.77
N LEU A 78 -15.83 13.54 -14.32
CA LEU A 78 -17.21 13.45 -13.84
C LEU A 78 -17.39 12.25 -12.91
N LEU A 79 -17.71 12.52 -11.66
CA LEU A 79 -17.92 11.52 -10.59
C LEU A 79 -19.34 11.68 -10.02
N ASP A 80 -20.30 11.06 -10.69
CA ASP A 80 -21.73 11.33 -10.48
C ASP A 80 -22.25 10.74 -9.17
N ASN A 81 -21.72 9.58 -8.75
CA ASN A 81 -22.23 8.84 -7.61
C ASN A 81 -21.23 8.80 -6.44
N TYR A 82 -21.68 8.35 -5.26
CA TYR A 82 -20.82 8.26 -4.07
C TYR A 82 -19.71 7.23 -4.25
N SER A 83 -20.00 6.11 -4.92
CA SER A 83 -19.05 5.00 -5.15
C SER A 83 -17.83 5.50 -5.92
N ASP A 84 -18.05 6.19 -7.04
CA ASP A 84 -16.94 6.72 -7.85
C ASP A 84 -16.11 7.71 -7.04
N ARG A 85 -16.77 8.60 -6.28
CA ARG A 85 -16.07 9.60 -5.47
C ARG A 85 -15.25 8.97 -4.35
N ILE A 86 -15.79 7.98 -3.64
CA ILE A 86 -15.05 7.35 -2.54
C ILE A 86 -13.89 6.52 -3.07
N GLN A 87 -14.07 5.82 -4.20
CA GLN A 87 -13.01 5.04 -4.84
C GLN A 87 -11.84 5.92 -5.29
N VAL A 88 -12.11 7.11 -5.86
CA VAL A 88 -11.06 8.11 -6.16
C VAL A 88 -10.38 8.59 -4.88
N LEU A 89 -11.13 8.87 -3.81
CA LEU A 89 -10.56 9.35 -2.55
C LEU A 89 -9.69 8.29 -1.86
N GLN A 90 -10.10 7.01 -1.89
CA GLN A 90 -9.31 5.89 -1.40
C GLN A 90 -7.98 5.78 -2.16
N ASN A 91 -8.04 5.77 -3.49
CA ASN A 91 -6.83 5.74 -4.32
C ASN A 91 -5.95 6.98 -4.15
N LEU A 92 -6.55 8.17 -3.93
CA LEU A 92 -5.79 9.39 -3.67
C LEU A 92 -5.00 9.30 -2.36
N VAL A 93 -5.63 8.81 -1.28
CA VAL A 93 -4.94 8.61 0.00
C VAL A 93 -3.88 7.53 -0.11
N HIS A 94 -4.16 6.44 -0.83
CA HIS A 94 -3.18 5.38 -1.08
C HIS A 94 -1.97 5.84 -1.89
N CYS A 95 -2.20 6.62 -2.96
CA CYS A 95 -1.13 7.26 -3.71
C CYS A 95 -0.30 8.18 -2.80
N ALA A 96 -0.96 8.95 -1.93
CA ALA A 96 -0.27 9.82 -0.99
C ALA A 96 0.62 9.04 -0.02
N ASP A 97 0.17 7.89 0.47
CA ASP A 97 0.93 7.01 1.35
C ASP A 97 2.13 6.38 0.62
N LEU A 98 1.93 5.95 -0.62
CA LEU A 98 2.96 5.39 -1.51
C LEU A 98 3.67 6.47 -2.36
N SER A 99 3.74 7.70 -1.87
CA SER A 99 4.29 8.83 -2.62
C SER A 99 5.79 9.07 -2.41
N ASN A 100 6.43 8.36 -1.47
CA ASN A 100 7.85 8.58 -1.16
C ASN A 100 8.75 8.53 -2.41
N PRO A 101 8.59 7.54 -3.32
CA PRO A 101 9.42 7.43 -4.51
C PRO A 101 9.16 8.50 -5.58
N THR A 102 8.07 9.27 -5.49
CA THR A 102 7.74 10.35 -6.45
C THR A 102 8.27 11.72 -6.02
N LYS A 103 8.99 11.81 -4.89
CA LYS A 103 9.55 13.07 -4.37
C LYS A 103 10.98 13.30 -4.83
N PRO A 104 11.50 14.54 -4.76
CA PRO A 104 12.91 14.80 -5.02
C PRO A 104 13.82 13.85 -4.25
N LEU A 105 14.82 13.29 -4.92
CA LEU A 105 15.70 12.24 -4.39
C LEU A 105 16.22 12.49 -2.95
N PRO A 106 16.62 13.71 -2.53
CA PRO A 106 17.07 13.96 -1.15
C PRO A 106 15.99 13.68 -0.08
N LEU A 107 14.71 13.85 -0.43
CA LEU A 107 13.59 13.50 0.44
C LEU A 107 13.31 12.00 0.39
N TYR A 108 13.25 11.41 -0.81
CA TYR A 108 12.98 9.99 -0.96
C TYR A 108 14.00 9.15 -0.19
N ARG A 109 15.30 9.47 -0.28
CA ARG A 109 16.34 8.77 0.48
C ARG A 109 16.14 8.81 2.00
N GLN A 110 15.69 9.95 2.54
CA GLN A 110 15.39 10.04 3.98
C GLN A 110 14.22 9.13 4.38
N TRP A 111 13.22 8.98 3.51
CA TRP A 111 12.12 8.05 3.74
C TRP A 111 12.58 6.60 3.65
N THR A 112 13.41 6.26 2.66
CA THR A 112 14.02 4.93 2.55
C THR A 112 14.84 4.59 3.79
N ASP A 113 15.68 5.49 4.29
CA ASP A 113 16.47 5.26 5.51
C ASP A 113 15.57 4.99 6.72
N ARG A 114 14.44 5.70 6.83
CA ARG A 114 13.48 5.55 7.95
C ARG A 114 12.72 4.23 7.88
N ILE A 115 12.19 3.85 6.72
CA ILE A 115 11.44 2.60 6.59
C ILE A 115 12.35 1.38 6.78
N MET A 116 13.59 1.43 6.27
CA MET A 116 14.55 0.35 6.51
C MET A 116 14.94 0.25 7.99
N ALA A 117 15.08 1.38 8.69
CA ALA A 117 15.33 1.36 10.13
C ALA A 117 14.16 0.73 10.91
N GLU A 118 12.92 0.94 10.48
CA GLU A 118 11.73 0.33 11.07
C GLU A 118 11.68 -1.19 10.80
N PHE A 119 11.90 -1.61 9.55
CA PHE A 119 11.98 -3.05 9.19
C PHE A 119 13.07 -3.78 9.97
N PHE A 120 14.26 -3.18 10.11
CA PHE A 120 15.32 -3.80 10.89
C PHE A 120 15.01 -3.86 12.39
N GLN A 121 14.25 -2.89 12.91
CA GLN A 121 13.77 -2.96 14.28
C GLN A 121 12.75 -4.08 14.47
N GLN A 122 11.87 -4.32 13.49
CA GLN A 122 10.97 -5.47 13.50
C GLN A 122 11.75 -6.79 13.47
N GLY A 123 12.71 -6.95 12.55
CA GLY A 123 13.54 -8.16 12.47
C GLY A 123 14.38 -8.42 13.72
N ASP A 124 14.81 -7.38 14.42
CA ASP A 124 15.48 -7.52 15.72
C ASP A 124 14.49 -8.06 16.78
N ARG A 125 13.22 -7.61 16.80
CA ARG A 125 12.18 -8.13 17.72
C ARG A 125 11.75 -9.56 17.40
N GLU A 126 11.64 -9.91 16.12
CA GLU A 126 11.34 -11.28 15.66
C GLU A 126 12.42 -12.24 16.14
N ARG A 127 13.70 -11.88 15.94
CA ARG A 127 14.85 -12.65 16.42
C ARG A 127 14.85 -12.81 17.94
N GLU A 128 14.59 -11.74 18.69
CA GLU A 128 14.49 -11.78 20.15
C GLU A 128 13.34 -12.67 20.65
N SER A 129 12.26 -12.74 19.87
CA SER A 129 11.08 -13.55 20.18
C SER A 129 11.19 -15.00 19.68
N GLY A 130 12.27 -15.35 18.97
CA GLY A 130 12.47 -16.67 18.39
C GLY A 130 11.57 -16.98 17.19
N LEU A 131 11.09 -15.93 16.50
CA LEU A 131 10.33 -16.04 15.25
C LEU A 131 11.28 -16.05 14.04
N ASP A 132 10.80 -16.58 12.93
CA ASP A 132 11.47 -16.40 11.65
C ASP A 132 11.44 -14.92 11.27
N ILE A 133 12.57 -14.41 10.76
CA ILE A 133 12.71 -13.00 10.43
C ILE A 133 12.01 -12.74 9.10
N SER A 134 11.07 -11.80 9.07
CA SER A 134 10.32 -11.45 7.87
C SER A 134 11.23 -10.99 6.73
N PRO A 135 10.80 -11.17 5.46
CA PRO A 135 11.48 -10.58 4.32
C PRO A 135 11.78 -9.10 4.55
N MET A 136 12.92 -8.62 4.04
CA MET A 136 13.39 -7.23 4.19
C MET A 136 13.78 -6.77 5.60
N CYS A 137 13.46 -7.54 6.65
CA CYS A 137 13.69 -7.16 8.04
C CYS A 137 15.06 -7.55 8.59
N ASP A 138 15.86 -8.34 7.85
CA ASP A 138 17.23 -8.68 8.24
C ASP A 138 18.27 -7.74 7.62
N LYS A 139 18.85 -6.87 8.46
CA LYS A 139 19.94 -5.94 8.08
C LYS A 139 21.21 -6.62 7.54
N HIS A 140 21.39 -7.92 7.76
CA HIS A 140 22.56 -8.67 7.28
C HIS A 140 22.39 -9.20 5.86
N THR A 141 21.16 -9.31 5.36
CA THR A 141 20.85 -9.90 4.05
C THR A 141 20.10 -8.95 3.12
N ALA A 142 19.45 -7.91 3.66
CA ALA A 142 18.70 -6.94 2.89
C ALA A 142 19.56 -6.15 1.89
N SER A 143 19.08 -6.06 0.65
CA SER A 143 19.64 -5.21 -0.39
C SER A 143 18.71 -4.03 -0.66
N VAL A 144 18.93 -2.93 0.06
CA VAL A 144 18.06 -1.74 0.04
C VAL A 144 17.79 -1.27 -1.38
N GLU A 145 18.83 -1.13 -2.21
CA GLU A 145 18.69 -0.61 -3.57
C GLU A 145 17.86 -1.52 -4.47
N LYS A 146 18.08 -2.85 -4.39
CA LYS A 146 17.28 -3.82 -5.16
C LYS A 146 15.82 -3.79 -4.74
N SER A 147 15.57 -3.68 -3.43
CA SER A 147 14.21 -3.68 -2.91
C SER A 147 13.47 -2.40 -3.23
N GLN A 148 14.14 -1.23 -3.26
CA GLN A 148 13.51 0.01 -3.75
C GLN A 148 13.18 -0.08 -5.25
N VAL A 149 14.06 -0.63 -6.08
CA VAL A 149 13.76 -0.87 -7.51
C VAL A 149 12.55 -1.79 -7.66
N GLY A 150 12.53 -2.93 -6.95
CA GLY A 150 11.39 -3.85 -6.98
C GLY A 150 10.10 -3.20 -6.51
N PHE A 151 10.12 -2.48 -5.39
CA PHE A 151 8.95 -1.77 -4.90
C PHE A 151 8.40 -0.76 -5.92
N ILE A 152 9.28 -0.02 -6.60
CA ILE A 152 8.84 0.88 -7.67
C ILE A 152 8.23 0.10 -8.83
N ASP A 153 8.92 -0.92 -9.34
CA ASP A 153 8.48 -1.66 -10.54
C ASP A 153 7.15 -2.39 -10.35
N TYR A 154 6.91 -2.97 -9.17
CA TYR A 154 5.75 -3.84 -8.94
C TYR A 154 4.59 -3.14 -8.21
N ILE A 155 4.83 -2.05 -7.49
CA ILE A 155 3.82 -1.41 -6.64
C ILE A 155 3.64 0.06 -6.98
N ALA A 156 4.70 0.87 -6.80
CA ALA A 156 4.55 2.32 -6.90
C ALA A 156 4.28 2.77 -8.35
N HIS A 157 5.03 2.25 -9.32
CA HIS A 157 4.88 2.64 -10.73
C HIS A 157 3.53 2.24 -11.30
N PRO A 158 3.04 0.99 -11.18
CA PRO A 158 1.71 0.63 -11.70
C PRO A 158 0.58 1.50 -11.12
N LEU A 159 0.66 1.84 -9.83
CA LEU A 159 -0.30 2.73 -9.19
C LEU A 159 -0.21 4.17 -9.72
N TRP A 160 0.98 4.75 -9.73
CA TRP A 160 1.19 6.14 -10.15
C TRP A 160 0.95 6.35 -11.65
N GLU A 161 1.25 5.36 -12.49
CA GLU A 161 0.92 5.35 -13.91
C GLU A 161 -0.60 5.38 -14.11
N THR A 162 -1.33 4.47 -13.43
CA THR A 162 -2.80 4.43 -13.52
C THR A 162 -3.43 5.72 -12.96
N TRP A 163 -2.90 6.26 -11.88
CA TRP A 163 -3.34 7.54 -11.33
C TRP A 163 -3.08 8.69 -12.32
N ALA A 164 -1.90 8.73 -12.94
CA ALA A 164 -1.55 9.73 -13.95
C ALA A 164 -2.48 9.66 -15.17
N ASP A 165 -2.88 8.47 -15.60
CA ASP A 165 -3.88 8.30 -16.64
C ASP A 165 -5.24 8.87 -16.22
N LEU A 166 -5.66 8.69 -14.96
CA LEU A 166 -6.93 9.22 -14.47
C LEU A 166 -6.95 10.76 -14.54
N VAL A 167 -5.87 11.40 -14.09
CA VAL A 167 -5.78 12.87 -13.94
C VAL A 167 -4.93 13.54 -15.03
N HIS A 168 -4.68 12.88 -16.15
CA HIS A 168 -3.78 13.36 -17.19
C HIS A 168 -4.13 14.81 -17.63
N PRO A 169 -3.14 15.72 -17.72
CA PRO A 169 -1.69 15.50 -17.59
C PRO A 169 -1.11 15.83 -16.20
N ASP A 170 -1.96 16.02 -15.18
CA ASP A 170 -1.59 16.74 -13.95
C ASP A 170 -0.52 16.04 -13.09
N ALA A 171 -0.31 14.73 -13.26
CA ALA A 171 0.65 13.95 -12.47
C ALA A 171 1.94 13.59 -13.24
N GLN A 172 2.15 14.10 -14.46
CA GLN A 172 3.30 13.72 -15.28
C GLN A 172 4.64 13.99 -14.58
N ASP A 173 4.83 15.17 -13.99
CA ASP A 173 6.07 15.51 -13.28
C ASP A 173 6.39 14.55 -12.12
N LEU A 174 5.36 13.98 -11.48
CA LEU A 174 5.52 13.00 -10.40
C LEU A 174 5.98 11.64 -10.94
N LEU A 175 5.45 11.24 -12.10
CA LEU A 175 5.83 10.00 -12.79
C LEU A 175 7.26 10.10 -13.34
N ASP A 176 7.62 11.22 -13.96
CA ASP A 176 8.99 11.48 -14.42
C ASP A 176 9.99 11.41 -13.25
N THR A 177 9.64 12.02 -12.10
CA THR A 177 10.47 11.95 -10.88
C THR A 177 10.59 10.52 -10.33
N LEU A 178 9.53 9.73 -10.42
CA LEU A 178 9.52 8.32 -10.01
C LEU A 178 10.52 7.50 -10.84
N GLU A 179 10.48 7.68 -12.16
CA GLU A 179 11.39 7.02 -13.11
C GLU A 179 12.85 7.42 -12.84
N ASP A 180 13.14 8.72 -12.71
CA ASP A 180 14.48 9.24 -12.36
C ASP A 180 15.01 8.62 -11.06
N ASN A 181 14.17 8.53 -10.02
CA ASN A 181 14.54 7.96 -8.74
C ASN A 181 14.78 6.44 -8.84
N ARG A 182 13.97 5.74 -9.63
CA ARG A 182 14.13 4.30 -9.90
C ARG A 182 15.43 4.01 -10.63
N GLU A 183 15.77 4.79 -11.65
CA GLU A 183 17.06 4.72 -12.35
C GLU A 183 18.23 5.01 -11.40
N TRP A 184 18.09 5.99 -10.52
CA TRP A 184 19.11 6.30 -9.53
C TRP A 184 19.38 5.09 -8.63
N TYR A 185 18.35 4.48 -8.03
CA TYR A 185 18.51 3.29 -7.18
C TYR A 185 19.09 2.11 -7.97
N GLN A 186 18.62 1.88 -9.20
CA GLN A 186 19.18 0.86 -10.09
C GLN A 186 20.68 1.05 -10.33
N SER A 187 21.14 2.30 -10.49
CA SER A 187 22.55 2.63 -10.70
C SER A 187 23.43 2.37 -9.48
N LYS A 188 22.83 2.29 -8.28
CA LYS A 188 23.52 2.03 -7.00
C LYS A 188 23.65 0.55 -6.67
N ILE A 189 22.89 -0.32 -7.33
CA ILE A 189 23.02 -1.77 -7.17
C ILE A 189 24.44 -2.18 -7.62
N PRO A 190 25.25 -2.80 -6.73
CA PRO A 190 26.59 -3.24 -7.09
C PRO A 190 26.53 -4.19 -8.30
N ARG A 191 27.32 -3.89 -9.34
CA ARG A 191 27.51 -4.84 -10.44
C ARG A 191 28.26 -6.05 -9.87
N SER A 192 27.63 -7.21 -9.92
CA SER A 192 28.36 -8.46 -9.64
C SER A 192 29.58 -8.52 -10.57
N PRO A 193 30.78 -8.88 -10.09
CA PRO A 193 31.89 -9.13 -10.99
C PRO A 193 31.45 -10.21 -11.99
N VAL A 194 31.43 -9.88 -13.27
CA VAL A 194 31.00 -10.78 -14.34
C VAL A 194 31.93 -11.99 -14.35
N ASP A 195 31.41 -13.15 -13.96
CA ASP A 195 32.00 -14.43 -14.28
C ASP A 195 32.08 -14.56 -15.80
N THR A 196 33.30 -14.51 -16.33
CA THR A 196 33.64 -15.13 -17.60
C THR A 196 33.50 -16.65 -17.45
N ALA A 197 32.27 -17.18 -17.43
CA ALA A 197 32.01 -18.60 -17.55
C ALA A 197 30.57 -18.90 -18.01
N VAL A 198 30.45 -19.20 -19.30
CA VAL A 198 29.57 -20.22 -19.93
C VAL A 198 28.06 -20.17 -19.61
N SER A 199 27.30 -19.90 -20.68
CA SER A 199 25.87 -20.15 -20.85
C SER A 199 25.43 -21.58 -20.49
N SER A 200 24.40 -21.73 -19.65
CA SER A 200 23.40 -22.80 -19.77
C SER A 200 22.15 -22.48 -18.94
N GLU A 201 21.06 -22.23 -19.67
CA GLU A 201 19.64 -22.49 -19.39
C GLU A 201 19.01 -22.32 -17.98
N ARG A 202 17.94 -21.52 -17.98
CA ARG A 202 16.70 -21.57 -17.16
C ARG A 202 16.81 -21.17 -15.68
N GLY A 203 16.53 -19.89 -15.43
CA GLY A 203 15.91 -19.43 -14.18
C GLY A 203 14.76 -18.51 -14.56
N ALA A 204 13.56 -18.78 -14.04
CA ALA A 204 12.40 -17.89 -14.12
C ALA A 204 12.77 -16.47 -13.64
N PRO A 205 12.10 -15.40 -14.10
CA PRO A 205 12.34 -14.09 -13.52
C PRO A 205 12.07 -14.18 -12.03
N ASP A 206 13.04 -13.70 -11.25
CA ASP A 206 13.03 -13.55 -9.79
C ASP A 206 11.62 -13.07 -9.36
N ARG A 207 10.76 -13.98 -8.89
CA ARG A 207 9.45 -13.62 -8.33
C ARG A 207 9.82 -12.79 -7.09
N PHE A 208 9.54 -11.49 -7.11
CA PHE A 208 10.13 -10.55 -6.16
C PHE A 208 9.58 -10.80 -4.74
N GLN A 209 10.42 -10.66 -3.73
CA GLN A 209 10.05 -10.84 -2.31
C GLN A 209 8.83 -10.00 -1.88
N PHE A 210 8.56 -8.87 -2.53
CA PHE A 210 7.38 -8.06 -2.24
C PHE A 210 6.10 -8.69 -2.80
N GLN A 211 6.18 -9.25 -4.01
CA GLN A 211 5.07 -9.98 -4.60
C GLN A 211 4.83 -11.28 -3.85
N LEU A 212 5.88 -11.99 -3.45
CA LEU A 212 5.76 -13.15 -2.57
C LEU A 212 5.15 -12.79 -1.22
N ALA A 213 5.57 -11.69 -0.57
CA ALA A 213 4.97 -11.28 0.70
C ALA A 213 3.49 -10.92 0.55
N LEU A 214 3.09 -10.22 -0.52
CA LEU A 214 1.69 -9.91 -0.79
C LEU A 214 0.87 -11.16 -1.14
N GLU A 215 1.44 -12.08 -1.93
CA GLU A 215 0.78 -13.34 -2.28
C GLU A 215 0.67 -14.28 -1.07
N GLU A 216 1.68 -14.31 -0.19
CA GLU A 216 1.65 -15.04 1.09
C GLU A 216 0.58 -14.44 2.03
N GLU A 217 0.46 -13.10 2.10
CA GLU A 217 -0.60 -12.44 2.88
C GLU A 217 -2.01 -12.72 2.30
N GLU A 218 -2.19 -12.69 0.97
CA GLU A 218 -3.47 -13.04 0.32
C GLU A 218 -3.84 -14.52 0.52
N GLU A 219 -2.87 -15.45 0.42
CA GLU A 219 -3.09 -16.89 0.64
C GLU A 219 -3.46 -17.19 2.11
N GLU A 220 -2.81 -16.54 3.08
CA GLU A 220 -3.14 -16.68 4.50
C GLU A 220 -4.57 -16.18 4.82
N GLU A 221 -5.01 -15.04 4.23
CA GLU A 221 -6.38 -14.54 4.40
C GLU A 221 -7.43 -15.48 3.78
N GLU A 222 -7.19 -16.03 2.58
CA GLU A 222 -8.10 -17.00 1.95
C GLU A 222 -8.24 -18.29 2.76
N GLU A 223 -7.13 -18.80 3.33
CA GLU A 223 -7.16 -19.99 4.20
C GLU A 223 -7.91 -19.74 5.51
N GLU A 224 -7.80 -18.54 6.10
CA GLU A 224 -8.54 -18.15 7.30
C GLU A 224 -10.04 -17.96 7.03
N GLU A 225 -10.42 -17.34 5.90
CA GLU A 225 -11.83 -17.23 5.48
C GLU A 225 -12.44 -18.62 5.25
N GLU A 226 -11.73 -19.53 4.56
CA GLU A 226 -12.19 -20.91 4.39
C GLU A 226 -12.32 -21.67 5.72
N ALA A 227 -11.44 -21.40 6.69
CA ALA A 227 -11.49 -22.02 8.01
C ALA A 227 -12.70 -21.53 8.83
N LEU A 228 -13.03 -20.23 8.74
CA LEU A 228 -14.20 -19.63 9.38
C LEU A 228 -15.53 -20.11 8.77
N GLU A 229 -15.57 -20.38 7.47
CA GLU A 229 -16.75 -20.96 6.81
C GLU A 229 -16.97 -22.44 7.14
N ARG A 230 -15.94 -23.15 7.61
CA ARG A 230 -16.01 -24.58 7.98
C ARG A 230 -16.41 -24.84 9.44
N GLU A 231 -16.52 -23.82 10.28
CA GLU A 231 -17.06 -23.95 11.64
C GLU A 231 -18.57 -24.26 11.60
N PRO A 232 -19.02 -25.48 11.98
CA PRO A 232 -20.44 -25.80 11.95
C PRO A 232 -21.14 -25.03 13.08
N SER A 233 -22.23 -24.32 12.75
CA SER A 233 -23.12 -23.71 13.71
C SER A 233 -23.53 -24.72 14.78
N GLY A 234 -22.91 -24.63 15.96
CA GLY A 234 -23.20 -25.49 17.10
C GLY A 234 -24.66 -25.32 17.51
N SER A 235 -25.46 -26.35 17.26
CA SER A 235 -26.78 -26.53 17.88
C SER A 235 -26.60 -26.61 19.40
N PRO A 236 -27.38 -25.87 20.21
CA PRO A 236 -27.32 -26.02 21.66
C PRO A 236 -28.06 -27.31 22.05
N ASP A 237 -27.34 -28.21 22.74
CA ASP A 237 -27.92 -29.43 23.32
C ASP A 237 -28.69 -29.12 24.62
N THR A 238 -29.88 -29.72 24.68
CA THR A 238 -30.79 -29.99 25.83
C THR A 238 -31.60 -28.86 26.47
#